data_AF-A0A5C4JG24-F1
#
_entry.id   AF-A0A5C4JG24-F1
#
_cell.length_a   1.000
_cell.length_b   1.000
_cell.length_c   1.000
_cell.angle_alpha   90.00
_cell.angle_beta   90.00
_cell.angle_gamma   90.00
#
_symmetry.space_group_name_H-M   'P 1'
#
loop_
_entity.id
_entity.type
_entity.pdbx_description
1 polymer ?
#
loop_
_entity_poly.entity_id
_entity_poly.type
_entity_poly.pdbx_seq_one_letter_code
_entity_poly.pdbx_strand_id
1 'polypeptide(L)'
;MVTVSDRIGLDLCAALRPGAGLEQVGAELSRVVARVVAHDALRCGVLNPATGWGATSLAFWHGYPPDLGRALLSVDGIKADVRELIRPAVPVVVADLGLRSGAHDPLLARSRVGEELRLALRDARGVWGVLCLLRAAGGRPFDDADAWRIAELGPSLIAALRGYVTAKPGAPAEREPPPGMLVVGADDRVRAMTPQARPWLEAMKAHLAVPDWLTESSYAALAAAARERPEPPRLCVPSVGAGWWTAIEAQPLGDDGDVAVVIQRATGTLLLPSFCDWYGITARERQVMQYLHGGSAPKQIARAFELSVHTVNDHLKAIFRKTGTSGRDELMAVINA
;
A
#
# COMPACT_ATOMS: atom_id res chain seq x y z
N MET A 1 22.59 24.40 3.13
CA MET A 1 23.33 23.17 3.53
C MET A 1 22.27 22.11 3.76
N VAL A 2 22.12 21.15 2.84
CA VAL A 2 21.11 20.08 2.92
C VAL A 2 21.56 19.09 3.99
N THR A 3 20.73 18.79 4.99
CA THR A 3 21.11 17.84 6.05
C THR A 3 21.24 16.43 5.47
N VAL A 4 21.93 15.51 6.17
CA VAL A 4 22.04 14.11 5.73
C VAL A 4 20.66 13.45 5.59
N SER A 5 19.71 13.82 6.45
CA SER A 5 18.30 13.36 6.40
C SER A 5 17.55 13.90 5.18
N ASP A 6 17.79 15.16 4.81
CA ASP A 6 17.19 15.74 3.59
C ASP A 6 17.74 15.07 2.32
N ARG A 7 19.03 14.71 2.32
CA ARG A 7 19.66 14.03 1.17
C ARG A 7 19.10 12.63 0.96
N ILE A 8 18.88 11.86 2.03
CA ILE A 8 18.30 10.52 1.88
C ILE A 8 16.84 10.58 1.44
N GLY A 9 16.07 11.57 1.91
CA GLY A 9 14.70 11.78 1.43
C GLY A 9 14.64 12.01 -0.08
N LEU A 10 15.54 12.84 -0.62
CA LEU A 10 15.65 13.05 -2.07
C LEU A 10 16.02 11.77 -2.82
N ASP A 11 16.96 10.98 -2.29
CA ASP A 11 17.36 9.72 -2.89
C ASP A 11 16.23 8.67 -2.86
N LEU A 12 15.41 8.64 -1.81
CA LEU A 12 14.21 7.79 -1.74
C LEU A 12 13.18 8.19 -2.80
N CYS A 13 12.91 9.48 -2.96
CA CYS A 13 12.05 9.99 -4.04
C CYS A 13 12.62 9.63 -5.42
N ALA A 14 13.94 9.69 -5.58
CA ALA A 14 14.61 9.33 -6.82
C ALA A 14 14.63 7.81 -7.09
N ALA A 15 14.51 6.97 -6.07
CA ALA A 15 14.36 5.52 -6.21
C ALA A 15 12.91 5.14 -6.58
N LEU A 16 11.94 5.80 -5.94
CA LEU A 16 10.51 5.61 -6.20
C LEU A 16 10.05 6.43 -7.41
N ARG A 17 10.47 6.01 -8.62
CA ARG A 17 10.09 6.67 -9.88
C ARG A 17 8.86 6.02 -10.52
N PRO A 18 7.77 6.75 -10.74
CA PRO A 18 6.62 6.24 -11.50
C PRO A 18 7.04 5.77 -12.89
N GLY A 19 6.47 4.66 -13.35
CA GLY A 19 6.76 4.08 -14.67
C GLY A 19 7.99 3.19 -14.75
N ALA A 20 8.83 3.11 -13.70
CA ALA A 20 9.81 2.05 -13.56
C ALA A 20 9.14 0.77 -13.02
N GLY A 21 9.63 -0.41 -13.44
CA GLY A 21 9.12 -1.69 -12.90
C GLY A 21 9.43 -1.84 -11.42
N LEU A 22 8.55 -2.48 -10.63
CA LEU A 22 8.72 -2.55 -9.17
C LEU A 22 9.98 -3.30 -8.72
N GLU A 23 10.50 -4.24 -9.52
CA GLU A 23 11.78 -4.90 -9.24
C GLU A 23 12.94 -3.90 -9.30
N GLN A 24 12.97 -3.05 -10.32
CA GLN A 24 13.94 -1.97 -10.43
C GLN A 24 13.78 -0.99 -9.27
N VAL A 25 12.54 -0.57 -8.98
CA VAL A 25 12.26 0.33 -7.84
C VAL A 25 12.69 -0.31 -6.52
N GLY A 26 12.46 -1.61 -6.33
CA GLY A 26 12.88 -2.36 -5.15
C GLY A 26 14.40 -2.41 -5.01
N ALA A 27 15.14 -2.65 -6.10
CA ALA A 27 16.60 -2.62 -6.12
C ALA A 27 17.17 -1.23 -5.81
N GLU A 28 16.60 -0.17 -6.41
CA GLU A 28 16.98 1.21 -6.12
C GLU A 28 16.70 1.58 -4.66
N LEU A 29 15.52 1.23 -4.16
CA LEU A 29 15.12 1.44 -2.78
C LEU A 29 16.08 0.73 -1.81
N SER A 30 16.39 -0.54 -2.07
CA SER A 30 17.37 -1.30 -1.29
C SER A 30 18.73 -0.62 -1.28
N ARG A 31 19.22 -0.12 -2.42
CA ARG A 31 20.51 0.59 -2.47
C ARG A 31 20.53 1.88 -1.66
N VAL A 32 19.42 2.60 -1.58
CA VAL A 32 19.31 3.81 -0.76
C VAL A 32 19.27 3.43 0.72
N VAL A 33 18.42 2.47 1.09
CA VAL A 33 18.24 1.99 2.47
C VAL A 33 19.52 1.33 3.01
N ALA A 34 20.30 0.65 2.16
CA ALA A 34 21.55 -0.03 2.54
C ALA A 34 22.61 0.93 3.10
N ARG A 35 22.52 2.22 2.77
CA ARG A 35 23.39 3.27 3.33
C ARG A 35 23.04 3.63 4.77
N VAL A 36 21.84 3.28 5.22
CA VAL A 36 21.34 3.50 6.58
C VAL A 36 21.54 2.25 7.41
N VAL A 37 21.06 1.11 6.92
CA VAL A 37 21.17 -0.21 7.55
C VAL A 37 21.57 -1.22 6.47
N ALA A 38 22.76 -1.79 6.58
CA ALA A 38 23.22 -2.84 5.69
C ALA A 38 22.30 -4.08 5.79
N HIS A 39 21.92 -4.64 4.65
CA HIS A 39 21.02 -5.78 4.52
C HIS A 39 21.28 -6.50 3.20
N ASP A 40 20.87 -7.76 3.10
CA ASP A 40 21.03 -8.60 1.92
C ASP A 40 19.77 -8.62 1.04
N ALA A 41 18.60 -8.40 1.66
CA ALA A 41 17.33 -8.33 0.96
C ALA A 41 16.37 -7.33 1.60
N LEU A 42 15.46 -6.77 0.78
CA LEU A 42 14.49 -5.77 1.18
C LEU A 42 13.10 -6.15 0.66
N ARG A 43 12.10 -6.00 1.53
CA ARG A 43 10.68 -6.01 1.19
C ARG A 43 10.03 -4.76 1.76
N CYS A 44 9.35 -3.99 0.93
CA CYS A 44 8.53 -2.86 1.38
C CYS A 44 7.09 -3.09 0.92
N GLY A 45 6.24 -3.55 1.84
CA GLY A 45 4.80 -3.67 1.62
C GLY A 45 4.09 -2.38 1.99
N VAL A 46 3.44 -1.76 1.03
CA VAL A 46 2.70 -0.50 1.19
C VAL A 46 1.24 -0.81 1.47
N LEU A 47 0.67 -0.13 2.46
CA LEU A 47 -0.72 -0.20 2.86
C LEU A 47 -1.37 1.18 2.68
N ASN A 48 -2.68 1.21 2.83
CA ASN A 48 -3.45 2.44 2.87
C ASN A 48 -4.11 2.56 4.26
N PRO A 49 -3.91 3.68 4.98
CA PRO A 49 -4.54 3.89 6.27
C PRO A 49 -6.07 3.71 6.25
N ALA A 50 -6.73 4.03 5.13
CA ALA A 50 -8.18 3.89 4.97
C ALA A 50 -8.66 2.43 4.94
N THR A 51 -7.83 1.49 4.51
CA THR A 51 -8.21 0.07 4.32
C THR A 51 -7.79 -0.82 5.50
N GLY A 52 -6.94 -0.30 6.39
CA GLY A 52 -6.41 -1.03 7.54
C GLY A 52 -5.35 -2.08 7.16
N TRP A 53 -4.95 -2.89 8.15
CA TRP A 53 -3.93 -3.92 8.01
C TRP A 53 -4.48 -5.21 7.38
N GLY A 54 -3.69 -5.85 6.52
CA GLY A 54 -3.94 -7.22 6.03
C GLY A 54 -3.85 -7.43 4.52
N ALA A 55 -3.79 -6.37 3.72
CA ALA A 55 -3.55 -6.51 2.28
C ALA A 55 -2.77 -5.31 1.71
N THR A 56 -1.63 -5.61 1.10
CA THR A 56 -0.71 -4.62 0.52
C THR A 56 -1.27 -4.02 -0.76
N SER A 57 -1.27 -2.70 -0.83
CA SER A 57 -1.66 -1.95 -2.03
C SER A 57 -0.54 -1.95 -3.09
N LEU A 58 0.70 -1.86 -2.65
CA LEU A 58 1.89 -1.96 -3.50
C LEU A 58 2.96 -2.75 -2.73
N ALA A 59 3.88 -3.41 -3.41
CA ALA A 59 4.99 -4.06 -2.74
C ALA A 59 6.26 -3.99 -3.57
N PHE A 60 7.38 -3.61 -2.95
CA PHE A 60 8.69 -3.55 -3.57
C PHE A 60 9.59 -4.63 -2.99
N TRP A 61 10.36 -5.30 -3.85
CA TRP A 61 11.16 -6.46 -3.47
C TRP A 61 12.55 -6.38 -4.07
N HIS A 62 13.54 -6.80 -3.30
CA HIS A 62 14.91 -6.99 -3.77
C HIS A 62 15.59 -8.09 -2.96
N GLY A 63 16.28 -9.01 -3.64
CA GLY A 63 17.12 -10.04 -2.99
C GLY A 63 16.36 -11.16 -2.25
N TYR A 64 15.02 -11.17 -2.24
CA TYR A 64 14.23 -12.24 -1.63
C TYR A 64 14.13 -13.45 -2.57
N PRO A 65 14.49 -14.68 -2.12
CA PRO A 65 14.17 -15.90 -2.86
C PRO A 65 12.63 -16.05 -3.02
N PRO A 66 12.13 -16.49 -4.18
CA PRO A 66 10.69 -16.62 -4.42
C PRO A 66 9.96 -17.49 -3.38
N ASP A 67 10.56 -18.61 -2.97
CA ASP A 67 9.95 -19.53 -2.00
C ASP A 67 9.82 -18.89 -0.61
N LEU A 68 10.81 -18.09 -0.21
CA LEU A 68 10.76 -17.31 1.03
C LEU A 68 9.68 -16.22 0.94
N GLY A 69 9.58 -15.53 -0.19
CA GLY A 69 8.54 -14.54 -0.44
C GLY A 69 7.13 -15.13 -0.31
N ARG A 70 6.90 -16.31 -0.89
CA ARG A 70 5.62 -17.04 -0.78
C ARG A 70 5.30 -17.42 0.66
N ALA A 71 6.28 -17.92 1.41
CA ALA A 71 6.08 -18.32 2.80
C ALA A 71 5.70 -17.11 3.68
N LEU A 72 6.43 -16.00 3.54
CA LEU A 72 6.20 -14.77 4.31
C LEU A 72 4.88 -14.07 3.98
N LEU A 73 4.35 -14.28 2.77
CA LEU A 73 3.08 -13.71 2.32
C LEU A 73 1.93 -14.70 2.29
N SER A 74 2.13 -15.88 2.86
CA SER A 74 1.01 -16.71 3.26
C SER A 74 0.06 -15.92 4.17
N VAL A 75 -1.21 -16.31 4.19
CA VAL A 75 -2.23 -15.71 5.06
C VAL A 75 -1.73 -15.65 6.51
N ASP A 76 -1.09 -16.72 6.99
CA ASP A 76 -0.53 -16.80 8.32
C ASP A 76 0.69 -15.88 8.53
N GLY A 77 1.57 -15.79 7.54
CA GLY A 77 2.71 -14.87 7.54
C GLY A 77 2.27 -13.40 7.67
N ILE A 78 1.28 -13.00 6.88
CA ILE A 78 0.71 -11.65 6.92
C ILE A 78 0.06 -11.39 8.29
N LYS A 79 -0.75 -12.32 8.80
CA LYS A 79 -1.38 -12.18 10.13
C LYS A 79 -0.37 -12.04 11.26
N ALA A 80 0.75 -12.78 11.19
CA ALA A 80 1.84 -12.67 12.15
C ALA A 80 2.47 -11.27 12.12
N ASP A 81 2.78 -10.74 10.93
CA ASP A 81 3.36 -9.41 10.77
C ASP A 81 2.44 -8.32 11.34
N VAL A 82 1.14 -8.40 11.07
CA VAL A 82 0.14 -7.45 11.60
C VAL A 82 0.13 -7.44 13.13
N ARG A 83 0.16 -8.62 13.78
CA ARG A 83 0.08 -8.71 15.24
C ARG A 83 1.33 -8.14 15.93
N GLU A 84 2.50 -8.35 15.35
CA GLU A 84 3.78 -7.97 15.95
C GLU A 84 4.10 -6.48 15.77
N LEU A 85 3.64 -5.86 14.68
CA LEU A 85 3.94 -4.46 14.35
C LEU A 85 2.95 -3.44 14.93
N ILE A 86 1.76 -3.87 15.35
CA ILE A 86 0.76 -2.97 15.97
C ILE A 86 1.11 -2.64 17.42
N ARG A 87 1.79 -3.56 18.13
CA ARG A 87 1.96 -3.51 19.59
C ARG A 87 3.04 -2.56 20.13
N PRO A 88 4.24 -2.44 19.54
CA PRO A 88 5.34 -1.75 20.23
C PRO A 88 5.28 -0.22 20.10
N ALA A 89 5.78 0.47 21.14
CA ALA A 89 5.91 1.93 21.16
C ALA A 89 6.94 2.43 20.13
N VAL A 90 8.06 1.70 20.02
CA VAL A 90 9.02 1.82 18.92
C VAL A 90 8.49 1.00 17.75
N PRO A 91 8.34 1.56 16.54
CA PRO A 91 7.73 0.86 15.41
C PRO A 91 8.66 -0.19 14.78
N VAL A 92 9.65 -0.71 15.51
CA VAL A 92 10.69 -1.60 14.99
C VAL A 92 10.71 -2.90 15.79
N VAL A 93 10.76 -4.02 15.07
CA VAL A 93 10.84 -5.38 15.61
C VAL A 93 11.96 -6.12 14.89
N VAL A 94 12.94 -6.63 15.63
CA VAL A 94 13.90 -7.63 15.11
C VAL A 94 13.29 -9.00 15.34
N ALA A 95 13.24 -9.83 14.30
CA ALA A 95 12.85 -11.23 14.42
C ALA A 95 13.92 -12.13 13.82
N ASP A 96 14.29 -13.14 14.61
CA ASP A 96 15.02 -14.28 14.09
C ASP A 96 14.03 -15.16 13.30
N LEU A 97 14.24 -15.23 11.97
CA LEU A 97 13.38 -16.01 11.09
C LEU A 97 13.65 -17.53 11.21
N GLY A 98 14.82 -17.93 11.70
CA GLY A 98 15.16 -19.31 12.01
C GLY A 98 14.56 -19.81 13.33
N LEU A 99 14.19 -18.90 14.25
CA LEU A 99 13.64 -19.21 15.57
C LEU A 99 12.17 -18.81 15.77
N ARG A 100 11.42 -18.43 14.71
CA ARG A 100 9.99 -18.04 14.83
C ARG A 100 9.20 -19.07 15.64
N SER A 101 8.88 -18.70 16.89
CA SER A 101 8.17 -19.55 17.85
C SER A 101 6.74 -19.81 17.37
N GLY A 102 6.49 -21.00 16.83
CA GLY A 102 5.17 -21.47 16.41
C GLY A 102 5.06 -21.90 14.94
N ALA A 103 6.08 -21.64 14.12
CA ALA A 103 6.16 -22.17 12.75
C ALA A 103 7.46 -22.95 12.60
N HIS A 104 7.39 -24.28 12.74
CA HIS A 104 8.35 -25.15 12.04
C HIS A 104 8.08 -25.00 10.54
N ASP A 105 8.42 -23.86 9.94
CA ASP A 105 8.36 -23.69 8.50
C ASP A 105 9.64 -24.28 7.91
N PRO A 106 9.58 -25.46 7.27
CA PRO A 106 10.75 -26.11 6.71
C PRO A 106 11.43 -25.27 5.63
N LEU A 107 10.73 -24.27 5.06
CA LEU A 107 11.30 -23.34 4.08
C LEU A 107 12.25 -22.33 4.75
N LEU A 108 11.92 -21.84 5.94
CA LEU A 108 12.78 -20.93 6.72
C LEU A 108 14.06 -21.65 7.19
N ALA A 109 13.95 -22.92 7.59
CA ALA A 109 15.11 -23.74 7.97
C ALA A 109 16.05 -24.09 6.79
N ARG A 110 15.53 -24.10 5.55
CA ARG A 110 16.30 -24.43 4.33
C ARG A 110 16.91 -23.21 3.64
N SER A 111 16.34 -22.04 3.85
CA SER A 111 16.85 -20.79 3.32
C SER A 111 17.91 -20.26 4.30
N ARG A 112 19.08 -19.83 3.81
CA ARG A 112 20.20 -19.33 4.66
C ARG A 112 19.88 -17.95 5.27
N VAL A 113 18.70 -17.81 5.85
CA VAL A 113 18.15 -16.57 6.39
C VAL A 113 18.55 -16.50 7.86
N GLY A 114 19.14 -15.37 8.27
CA GLY A 114 19.52 -15.13 9.66
C GLY A 114 18.40 -14.38 10.38
N GLU A 115 18.40 -13.06 10.25
CA GLU A 115 17.45 -12.19 10.96
C GLU A 115 16.70 -11.27 9.99
N GLU A 116 15.52 -10.83 10.43
CA GLU A 116 14.69 -9.83 9.75
C GLU A 116 14.41 -8.66 10.69
N LEU A 117 14.84 -7.46 10.30
CA LEU A 117 14.48 -6.20 10.93
C LEU A 117 13.23 -5.65 10.24
N ARG A 118 12.15 -5.46 11.00
CA ARG A 118 10.87 -4.98 10.50
C ARG A 118 10.55 -3.61 11.09
N LEU A 119 10.25 -2.65 10.23
CA LEU A 119 9.79 -1.32 10.56
C LEU A 119 8.33 -1.15 10.13
N ALA A 120 7.44 -0.83 11.06
CA ALA A 120 6.11 -0.34 10.76
C ALA A 120 6.19 1.10 10.25
N LEU A 121 5.74 1.34 9.02
CA LEU A 121 5.63 2.66 8.45
C LEU A 121 4.31 3.27 8.93
N ARG A 122 4.35 4.11 9.96
CA ARG A 122 3.17 4.76 10.53
C ARG A 122 3.41 6.22 10.87
N ASP A 123 2.37 7.02 10.74
CA ASP A 123 2.34 8.42 11.20
C ASP A 123 0.99 8.71 11.89
N ALA A 124 0.70 9.99 12.15
CA ALA A 124 -0.55 10.42 12.77
C ALA A 124 -1.82 10.06 11.96
N ARG A 125 -1.70 9.67 10.69
CA ARG A 125 -2.82 9.25 9.83
C ARG A 125 -3.09 7.76 9.90
N GLY A 126 -2.13 6.99 10.39
CA GLY A 126 -2.25 5.54 10.53
C GLY A 126 -1.06 4.84 9.92
N VAL A 127 -1.31 3.66 9.36
CA VAL A 127 -0.28 2.76 8.88
C VAL A 127 -0.21 2.78 7.36
N TRP A 128 0.98 3.07 6.86
CA TRP A 128 1.36 3.15 5.46
C TRP A 128 2.05 1.90 4.94
N GLY A 129 2.45 0.98 5.82
CA GLY A 129 3.09 -0.24 5.40
C GLY A 129 4.06 -0.86 6.40
N VAL A 130 4.85 -1.78 5.89
CA VAL A 130 5.97 -2.43 6.57
C VAL A 130 7.19 -2.44 5.66
N LEU A 131 8.34 -2.08 6.22
CA LEU A 131 9.65 -2.31 5.61
C LEU A 131 10.33 -3.46 6.35
N CYS A 132 10.71 -4.52 5.63
CA CYS A 132 11.49 -5.63 6.14
C CYS A 132 12.87 -5.64 5.50
N LEU A 133 13.90 -5.76 6.32
CA LEU A 133 15.28 -5.92 5.92
C LEU A 133 15.79 -7.26 6.43
N LEU A 134 16.39 -8.05 5.54
CA LEU A 134 16.88 -9.37 5.85
C LEU A 134 18.41 -9.39 5.82
N ARG A 135 19.01 -10.08 6.79
CA ARG A 135 20.42 -10.48 6.74
C ARG A 135 20.54 -12.00 6.67
N ALA A 136 21.42 -12.48 5.81
CA ALA A 136 21.72 -13.89 5.66
C ALA A 136 22.40 -14.44 6.92
N ALA A 137 22.23 -15.74 7.15
CA ALA A 137 22.85 -16.44 8.27
C ALA A 137 24.38 -16.32 8.22
N GLY A 138 25.00 -16.10 9.39
CA GLY A 138 26.44 -15.87 9.53
C GLY A 138 26.89 -14.41 9.40
N GLY A 139 25.98 -13.49 9.05
CA GLY A 139 26.22 -12.05 9.15
C GLY A 139 26.11 -11.51 10.58
N ARG A 140 26.45 -10.22 10.76
CA ARG A 140 26.25 -9.50 12.03
C ARG A 140 24.73 -9.37 12.32
N PRO A 141 24.25 -9.76 13.50
CA PRO A 141 22.87 -9.51 13.92
C PRO A 141 22.47 -8.04 13.83
N PHE A 142 21.18 -7.76 13.66
CA PHE A 142 20.63 -6.42 13.82
C PHE A 142 20.73 -6.01 15.29
N ASP A 143 21.22 -4.79 15.54
CA ASP A 143 21.35 -4.21 16.88
C ASP A 143 20.41 -3.01 17.07
N ASP A 144 20.37 -2.48 18.30
CA ASP A 144 19.56 -1.31 18.63
C ASP A 144 19.94 -0.08 17.79
N ALA A 145 21.20 0.02 17.35
CA ALA A 145 21.64 1.09 16.48
C ALA A 145 21.09 0.94 15.05
N ASP A 146 20.98 -0.27 14.51
CA ASP A 146 20.26 -0.57 13.27
C ASP A 146 18.77 -0.20 13.43
N ALA A 147 18.14 -0.59 14.54
CA ALA A 147 16.74 -0.30 14.83
C ALA A 147 16.45 1.21 14.92
N TRP A 148 17.31 1.96 15.60
CA TRP A 148 17.16 3.42 15.72
C TRP A 148 17.32 4.12 14.37
N ARG A 149 18.37 3.79 13.61
CA ARG A 149 18.63 4.35 12.28
C ARG A 149 17.48 4.08 11.29
N ILE A 150 16.92 2.86 11.30
CA ILE A 150 15.80 2.56 10.41
C ILE A 150 14.52 3.28 10.86
N ALA A 151 14.30 3.47 12.16
CA ALA A 151 13.15 4.23 12.66
C ALA A 151 13.19 5.69 12.21
N GLU A 152 14.37 6.33 12.19
CA GLU A 152 14.55 7.70 11.68
C GLU A 152 14.24 7.83 10.18
N LEU A 153 14.42 6.76 9.40
CA LEU A 153 14.12 6.73 7.97
C LEU A 153 12.61 6.75 7.68
N GLY A 154 11.80 6.23 8.61
CA GLY A 154 10.36 6.00 8.44
C GLY A 154 9.59 7.20 7.87
N PRO A 155 9.68 8.41 8.47
CA PRO A 155 8.96 9.59 7.97
C PRO A 155 9.33 9.97 6.52
N SER A 156 10.62 9.92 6.17
CA SER A 156 11.10 10.24 4.81
C SER A 156 10.63 9.19 3.80
N LEU A 157 10.61 7.92 4.18
CA LEU A 157 10.07 6.85 3.33
C LEU A 157 8.56 6.99 3.13
N ILE A 158 7.79 7.30 4.17
CA ILE A 158 6.35 7.59 4.04
C ILE A 158 6.12 8.76 3.09
N ALA A 159 6.88 9.85 3.22
CA ALA A 159 6.76 11.00 2.33
C ALA A 159 7.08 10.64 0.87
N ALA A 160 8.14 9.86 0.64
CA ALA A 160 8.52 9.43 -0.70
C ALA A 160 7.49 8.47 -1.33
N LEU A 161 6.94 7.53 -0.56
CA LEU A 161 5.85 6.64 -1.00
C LEU A 161 4.60 7.42 -1.37
N ARG A 162 4.24 8.44 -0.59
CA ARG A 162 3.11 9.32 -0.92
C ARG A 162 3.37 10.12 -2.19
N GLY A 163 4.58 10.63 -2.37
CA GLY A 163 5.00 11.29 -3.61
C GLY A 163 4.90 10.38 -4.83
N TYR A 164 5.35 9.13 -4.70
CA TYR A 164 5.26 8.10 -5.75
C TYR A 164 3.82 7.81 -6.17
N VAL A 165 2.93 7.60 -5.20
CA VAL A 165 1.52 7.28 -5.45
C VAL A 165 0.74 8.46 -6.04
N THR A 166 1.03 9.68 -5.58
CA THR A 166 0.32 10.89 -6.01
C THR A 166 0.94 11.54 -7.25
N ALA A 167 2.02 10.97 -7.78
CA ALA A 167 2.67 11.46 -8.98
C ALA A 167 1.73 11.38 -10.19
N LYS A 168 1.75 12.44 -11.02
CA LYS A 168 0.94 12.47 -12.24
C LYS A 168 1.37 11.34 -13.19
N PRO A 169 0.44 10.70 -13.90
CA PRO A 169 0.77 9.69 -14.89
C PRO A 169 1.69 10.27 -15.97
N GLY A 170 2.73 9.52 -16.35
CA GLY A 170 3.64 9.92 -17.43
C GLY A 170 3.06 9.68 -18.84
N ALA A 171 1.98 8.92 -18.94
CA ALA A 171 1.29 8.58 -20.19
C ALA A 171 -0.23 8.71 -20.04
N PRO A 172 -0.99 8.89 -21.14
CA PRO A 172 -2.45 8.85 -21.11
C PRO A 172 -2.94 7.54 -20.53
N ALA A 173 -4.05 7.58 -19.77
CA ALA A 173 -4.67 6.37 -19.25
C ALA A 173 -4.99 5.41 -20.40
N GLU A 174 -4.59 4.14 -20.25
CA GLU A 174 -5.08 3.07 -21.12
C GLU A 174 -6.61 3.01 -21.07
N ARG A 175 -7.22 2.39 -22.09
CA ARG A 175 -8.68 2.26 -22.15
C ARG A 175 -9.14 1.48 -20.92
N GLU A 176 -10.05 2.08 -20.15
CA GLU A 176 -10.56 1.50 -18.91
C GLU A 176 -11.12 0.10 -19.15
N PRO A 177 -10.60 -0.93 -18.46
CA PRO A 177 -11.18 -2.26 -18.53
C PRO A 177 -12.52 -2.30 -17.76
N PRO A 178 -13.54 -3.02 -18.28
CA PRO A 178 -14.81 -3.18 -17.56
C PRO A 178 -14.58 -3.94 -16.24
N PRO A 179 -15.49 -3.81 -15.24
CA PRO A 179 -15.39 -4.57 -14.00
C PRO A 179 -15.19 -6.07 -14.23
N GLY A 180 -14.21 -6.62 -13.53
CA GLY A 180 -13.87 -8.04 -13.53
C GLY A 180 -14.26 -8.71 -12.22
N MET A 181 -14.43 -10.03 -12.26
CA MET A 181 -14.67 -10.83 -11.06
C MET A 181 -13.85 -12.12 -11.13
N LEU A 182 -13.32 -12.55 -9.98
CA LEU A 182 -12.75 -13.88 -9.79
C LEU A 182 -13.32 -14.51 -8.53
N VAL A 183 -13.26 -15.85 -8.46
CA VAL A 183 -13.68 -16.62 -7.29
C VAL A 183 -12.45 -17.28 -6.68
N VAL A 184 -12.21 -17.02 -5.40
CA VAL A 184 -11.18 -17.69 -4.60
C VAL A 184 -11.83 -18.78 -3.78
N GLY A 185 -11.37 -20.01 -3.96
CA GLY A 185 -11.86 -21.17 -3.23
C GLY A 185 -11.42 -21.19 -1.77
N ALA A 186 -12.05 -22.03 -0.95
CA ALA A 186 -11.64 -22.30 0.43
C ALA A 186 -10.17 -22.77 0.58
N ASP A 187 -9.56 -23.25 -0.51
CA ASP A 187 -8.14 -23.62 -0.61
C ASP A 187 -7.22 -22.45 -1.01
N ASP A 188 -7.73 -21.22 -0.95
CA ASP A 188 -7.03 -19.97 -1.27
C ASP A 188 -6.54 -19.85 -2.72
N ARG A 189 -7.11 -20.65 -3.64
CA ARG A 189 -6.81 -20.62 -5.07
C ARG A 189 -7.92 -20.02 -5.89
N VAL A 190 -7.55 -19.34 -6.99
CA VAL A 190 -8.52 -18.84 -7.96
C VAL A 190 -9.17 -20.03 -8.70
N ARG A 191 -10.47 -20.21 -8.53
CA ARG A 191 -11.26 -21.30 -9.15
C ARG A 191 -11.89 -20.89 -10.48
N ALA A 192 -12.32 -19.63 -10.57
CA ALA A 192 -12.99 -19.10 -11.74
C ALA A 192 -12.65 -17.61 -11.89
N MET A 193 -12.70 -17.12 -13.12
CA MET A 193 -12.62 -15.68 -13.42
C MET A 193 -13.45 -15.33 -14.65
N THR A 194 -14.02 -14.13 -14.65
CA THR A 194 -14.66 -13.58 -15.85
C THR A 194 -13.59 -13.16 -16.87
N PRO A 195 -13.91 -13.14 -18.18
CA PRO A 195 -12.98 -12.62 -19.20
C PRO A 195 -12.54 -11.17 -18.92
N GLN A 196 -13.41 -10.37 -18.30
CA GLN A 196 -13.18 -8.97 -17.92
C GLN A 196 -12.16 -8.82 -16.79
N ALA A 197 -11.91 -9.86 -15.99
CA ALA A 197 -10.88 -9.82 -14.95
C ALA A 197 -9.45 -9.87 -15.53
N ARG A 198 -9.26 -10.43 -16.73
CA ARG A 198 -7.93 -10.62 -17.32
C ARG A 198 -7.19 -9.31 -17.57
N PRO A 199 -7.78 -8.28 -18.22
CA PRO A 199 -7.10 -7.00 -18.40
C PRO A 199 -6.64 -6.35 -17.10
N TRP A 200 -7.41 -6.48 -16.01
CA TRP A 200 -7.00 -6.00 -14.69
C TRP A 200 -5.75 -6.73 -14.18
N LEU A 201 -5.73 -8.06 -14.30
CA LEU A 201 -4.59 -8.89 -13.92
C LEU A 201 -3.36 -8.56 -14.75
N GLU A 202 -3.51 -8.44 -16.07
CA GLU A 202 -2.40 -8.09 -16.97
C GLU A 202 -1.86 -6.69 -16.70
N ALA A 203 -2.72 -5.69 -16.46
CA ALA A 203 -2.29 -4.35 -16.07
C ALA A 203 -1.55 -4.37 -14.73
N MET A 204 -2.05 -5.13 -13.74
CA MET A 204 -1.34 -5.33 -12.48
C MET A 204 0.01 -6.02 -12.72
N LYS A 205 0.10 -7.08 -13.52
CA LYS A 205 1.38 -7.74 -13.83
C LYS A 205 2.36 -6.81 -14.55
N ALA A 206 1.89 -6.08 -15.56
CA ALA A 206 2.71 -5.19 -16.39
C ALA A 206 3.23 -3.98 -15.61
N HIS A 207 2.38 -3.34 -14.81
CA HIS A 207 2.76 -2.16 -14.03
C HIS A 207 3.45 -2.49 -12.71
N LEU A 208 3.09 -3.62 -12.09
CA LEU A 208 3.66 -4.01 -10.82
C LEU A 208 4.87 -4.96 -10.98
N ALA A 209 5.18 -5.45 -12.19
CA ALA A 209 6.31 -6.37 -12.47
C ALA A 209 6.45 -7.49 -11.42
N VAL A 210 5.32 -7.98 -10.94
CA VAL A 210 5.26 -8.89 -9.80
C VAL A 210 5.39 -10.31 -10.29
N PRO A 211 6.14 -11.17 -9.58
CA PRO A 211 5.98 -12.60 -9.75
C PRO A 211 4.51 -13.01 -9.58
N ASP A 212 4.01 -13.93 -10.41
CA ASP A 212 2.60 -14.38 -10.39
C ASP A 212 2.10 -14.76 -9.00
N TRP A 213 3.00 -15.29 -8.17
CA TRP A 213 2.70 -15.74 -6.82
C TRP A 213 2.31 -14.64 -5.84
N LEU A 214 2.78 -13.40 -6.04
CA LEU A 214 2.42 -12.29 -5.17
C LEU A 214 0.97 -11.87 -5.40
N THR A 215 0.52 -11.94 -6.66
CA THR A 215 -0.86 -11.70 -7.05
C THR A 215 -1.79 -12.75 -6.43
N GLU A 216 -1.43 -14.04 -6.51
CA GLU A 216 -2.16 -15.13 -5.86
C GLU A 216 -2.24 -14.94 -4.33
N SER A 217 -1.09 -14.62 -3.70
CA SER A 217 -1.02 -14.38 -2.25
C SER A 217 -1.89 -13.20 -1.80
N SER A 218 -1.99 -12.17 -2.64
CA SER A 218 -2.83 -10.99 -2.37
C SER A 218 -4.33 -11.34 -2.39
N TYR A 219 -4.77 -12.17 -3.34
CA TYR A 219 -6.16 -12.65 -3.38
C TYR A 219 -6.48 -13.61 -2.25
N ALA A 220 -5.55 -14.51 -1.90
CA ALA A 220 -5.67 -15.39 -0.75
C ALA A 220 -5.83 -14.60 0.56
N ALA A 221 -4.97 -13.60 0.79
CA ALA A 221 -5.05 -12.75 1.97
C ALA A 221 -6.37 -11.98 2.05
N LEU A 222 -6.84 -11.45 0.92
CA LEU A 222 -8.12 -10.75 0.84
C LEU A 222 -9.31 -11.69 1.07
N ALA A 223 -9.27 -12.90 0.52
CA ALA A 223 -10.30 -13.91 0.72
C ALA A 223 -10.37 -14.40 2.17
N ALA A 224 -9.21 -14.66 2.78
CA ALA A 224 -9.13 -15.00 4.20
C ALA A 224 -9.71 -13.88 5.08
N ALA A 225 -9.40 -12.62 4.79
CA ALA A 225 -9.98 -11.48 5.50
C ALA A 225 -11.51 -11.38 5.32
N ALA A 226 -12.03 -11.70 4.12
CA ALA A 226 -13.47 -11.70 3.84
C ALA A 226 -14.23 -12.79 4.60
N ARG A 227 -13.60 -13.94 4.85
CA ARG A 227 -14.20 -15.02 5.64
C ARG A 227 -14.28 -14.72 7.13
N GLU A 228 -13.33 -13.95 7.65
CA GLU A 228 -13.21 -13.67 9.09
C GLU A 228 -13.94 -12.40 9.53
N ARG A 229 -14.09 -11.43 8.64
CA ARG A 229 -14.61 -10.11 8.98
C ARG A 229 -16.10 -10.00 8.66
N PRO A 230 -16.91 -9.40 9.55
CA PRO A 230 -18.31 -9.09 9.26
C PRO A 230 -18.46 -8.11 8.10
N GLU A 231 -17.54 -7.15 8.00
CA GLU A 231 -17.49 -6.19 6.91
C GLU A 231 -16.53 -6.69 5.82
N PRO A 232 -16.99 -6.79 4.55
CA PRO A 232 -16.15 -7.27 3.47
C PRO A 232 -14.94 -6.36 3.27
N PRO A 233 -13.72 -6.91 3.18
CA PRO A 233 -12.54 -6.09 2.98
C PRO A 233 -12.58 -5.45 1.60
N ARG A 234 -12.27 -4.15 1.59
CA ARG A 234 -12.12 -3.34 0.38
C ARG A 234 -10.72 -2.75 0.35
N LEU A 235 -10.08 -2.88 -0.80
CA LEU A 235 -8.82 -2.24 -1.13
C LEU A 235 -9.06 -1.19 -2.19
N CYS A 236 -8.34 -0.08 -2.06
CA CYS A 236 -8.27 0.93 -3.09
C CYS A 236 -6.79 1.18 -3.37
N VAL A 237 -6.35 0.66 -4.51
CA VAL A 237 -4.98 0.54 -4.92
C VAL A 237 -4.65 1.57 -5.99
N PRO A 238 -3.58 2.35 -5.85
CA PRO A 238 -3.14 3.21 -6.92
C PRO A 238 -2.54 2.38 -8.05
N SER A 239 -3.07 2.52 -9.27
CA SER A 239 -2.44 1.94 -10.46
C SER A 239 -1.37 2.91 -10.95
N VAL A 240 -0.24 2.97 -10.22
CA VAL A 240 0.85 3.90 -10.50
C VAL A 240 1.36 3.68 -11.93
N GLY A 241 1.30 4.73 -12.74
CA GLY A 241 1.64 4.67 -14.17
C GLY A 241 0.46 4.48 -15.12
N ALA A 242 -0.66 3.88 -14.67
CA ALA A 242 -1.88 3.70 -15.46
C ALA A 242 -2.86 4.88 -15.35
N GLY A 243 -2.71 5.71 -14.30
CA GLY A 243 -3.49 6.94 -14.13
C GLY A 243 -4.90 6.75 -13.65
N TRP A 244 -5.18 5.63 -13.01
CA TRP A 244 -6.41 5.39 -12.26
C TRP A 244 -6.13 4.71 -10.93
N TRP A 245 -7.19 4.53 -10.15
CA TRP A 245 -7.20 3.74 -8.94
C TRP A 245 -8.06 2.51 -9.16
N THR A 246 -7.68 1.38 -8.58
CA THR A 246 -8.43 0.13 -8.65
C THR A 246 -9.08 -0.13 -7.29
N ALA A 247 -10.37 -0.47 -7.29
CA ALA A 247 -11.06 -1.02 -6.14
C ALA A 247 -11.05 -2.55 -6.25
N ILE A 248 -10.66 -3.22 -5.18
CA ILE A 248 -10.74 -4.67 -5.05
C ILE A 248 -11.59 -4.97 -3.82
N GLU A 249 -12.72 -5.65 -4.03
CA GLU A 249 -13.67 -5.99 -2.97
C GLU A 249 -13.84 -7.49 -2.92
N ALA A 250 -13.72 -8.07 -1.74
CA ALA A 250 -13.94 -9.50 -1.56
C ALA A 250 -15.10 -9.76 -0.61
N GLN A 251 -16.01 -10.63 -1.01
CA GLN A 251 -17.22 -10.97 -0.27
C GLN A 251 -17.38 -12.50 -0.24
N PRO A 252 -17.79 -13.09 0.90
CA PRO A 252 -18.18 -14.49 0.93
C PRO A 252 -19.21 -14.82 -0.16
N LEU A 253 -19.01 -15.95 -0.84
CA LEU A 253 -19.87 -16.43 -1.91
C LEU A 253 -20.47 -17.77 -1.50
N GLY A 254 -21.73 -17.74 -1.06
CA GLY A 254 -22.40 -18.92 -0.52
C GLY A 254 -21.75 -19.41 0.78
N ASP A 255 -21.96 -20.69 1.09
CA ASP A 255 -21.57 -21.29 2.38
C ASP A 255 -20.34 -22.22 2.29
N ASP A 256 -19.82 -22.47 1.07
CA ASP A 256 -18.72 -23.41 0.81
C ASP A 256 -17.32 -22.83 1.12
N GLY A 257 -17.26 -21.63 1.71
CA GLY A 257 -16.01 -20.90 1.96
C GLY A 257 -15.41 -20.24 0.72
N ASP A 258 -16.12 -20.24 -0.40
CA ASP A 258 -15.75 -19.49 -1.59
C ASP A 258 -15.90 -17.97 -1.35
N VAL A 259 -15.08 -17.19 -2.04
CA VAL A 259 -15.08 -15.72 -1.95
C VAL A 259 -15.10 -15.14 -3.35
N ALA A 260 -16.08 -14.29 -3.63
CA ALA A 260 -16.13 -13.48 -4.85
C ALA A 260 -15.25 -12.25 -4.66
N VAL A 261 -14.29 -12.03 -5.57
CA VAL A 261 -13.43 -10.85 -5.62
C VAL A 261 -13.78 -10.05 -6.86
N VAL A 262 -14.30 -8.84 -6.65
CA VAL A 262 -14.61 -7.89 -7.72
C VAL A 262 -13.46 -6.91 -7.86
N ILE A 263 -13.03 -6.68 -9.10
CA ILE A 263 -11.97 -5.74 -9.47
C ILE A 263 -12.56 -4.72 -10.42
N GLN A 264 -12.49 -3.45 -10.06
CA GLN A 264 -13.04 -2.36 -10.85
C GLN A 264 -12.25 -1.08 -10.64
N ARG A 265 -12.57 -0.03 -11.39
CA ARG A 265 -12.03 1.29 -11.13
C ARG A 265 -12.59 1.84 -9.82
N ALA A 266 -11.73 2.42 -9.00
CA ALA A 266 -12.13 3.15 -7.81
C ALA A 266 -12.44 4.60 -8.21
N THR A 267 -13.72 4.98 -8.13
CA THR A 267 -14.17 6.35 -8.35
C THR A 267 -15.11 6.80 -7.24
N GLY A 268 -15.33 8.11 -7.16
CA GLY A 268 -16.27 8.72 -6.23
C GLY A 268 -16.06 8.29 -4.79
N THR A 269 -17.09 7.72 -4.17
CA THR A 269 -17.08 7.29 -2.77
C THR A 269 -16.13 6.12 -2.49
N LEU A 270 -15.81 5.28 -3.49
CA LEU A 270 -14.86 4.19 -3.34
C LEU A 270 -13.42 4.71 -3.23
N LEU A 271 -13.12 5.79 -3.95
CA LEU A 271 -11.80 6.40 -4.00
C LEU A 271 -11.57 7.40 -2.86
N LEU A 272 -12.61 8.14 -2.47
CA LEU A 272 -12.48 9.32 -1.60
C LEU A 272 -11.67 9.10 -0.31
N PRO A 273 -11.87 8.01 0.47
CA PRO A 273 -11.10 7.80 1.71
C PRO A 273 -9.61 7.69 1.44
N SER A 274 -9.23 6.81 0.49
CA SER A 274 -7.86 6.59 0.06
C SER A 274 -7.22 7.85 -0.49
N PHE A 275 -7.94 8.53 -1.38
CA PHE A 275 -7.51 9.79 -1.96
C PHE A 275 -7.19 10.81 -0.85
N CYS A 276 -8.06 10.94 0.14
CA CYS A 276 -7.84 11.86 1.24
C CYS A 276 -6.56 11.55 2.03
N ASP A 277 -6.28 10.28 2.29
CA ASP A 277 -5.08 9.88 3.02
C ASP A 277 -3.82 10.16 2.21
N TRP A 278 -3.74 9.66 0.97
CA TRP A 278 -2.58 9.85 0.10
C TRP A 278 -2.23 11.32 -0.13
N TYR A 279 -3.23 12.17 -0.40
CA TYR A 279 -3.04 13.61 -0.63
C TYR A 279 -2.92 14.45 0.66
N GLY A 280 -2.95 13.84 1.84
CA GLY A 280 -2.76 14.57 3.09
C GLY A 280 -3.92 15.50 3.41
N ILE A 281 -5.12 15.15 2.98
CA ILE A 281 -6.36 15.85 3.29
C ILE A 281 -6.68 15.67 4.77
N THR A 282 -6.94 16.76 5.47
CA THR A 282 -7.28 16.78 6.91
C THR A 282 -8.69 16.29 7.15
N ALA A 283 -9.04 15.98 8.40
CA ALA A 283 -10.40 15.58 8.76
C ALA A 283 -11.45 16.62 8.33
N ARG A 284 -11.16 17.92 8.56
CA ARG A 284 -12.07 19.01 8.15
C ARG A 284 -12.16 19.15 6.64
N GLU A 285 -11.04 19.09 5.93
CA GLU A 285 -11.05 19.13 4.45
C GLU A 285 -11.76 17.90 3.85
N ARG A 286 -11.65 16.71 4.47
CA ARG A 286 -12.36 15.49 4.05
C ARG A 286 -13.87 15.68 4.12
N GLN A 287 -14.36 16.29 5.20
CA GLN A 287 -15.77 16.64 5.34
C GLN A 287 -16.21 17.61 4.22
N VAL A 288 -15.42 18.65 3.93
CA VAL A 288 -15.69 19.57 2.81
C VAL A 288 -15.72 18.82 1.47
N MET A 289 -14.78 17.90 1.23
CA MET A 289 -14.73 17.08 0.02
C MET A 289 -15.96 16.18 -0.14
N GLN A 290 -16.51 15.62 0.94
CA GLN A 290 -17.73 14.80 0.88
C GLN A 290 -18.93 15.62 0.38
N TYR A 291 -19.14 16.84 0.90
CA TYR A 291 -20.19 17.72 0.41
C TYR A 291 -19.94 18.19 -1.03
N LEU A 292 -18.68 18.46 -1.38
CA LEU A 292 -18.29 18.84 -2.74
C LEU A 292 -18.62 17.72 -3.74
N HIS A 293 -18.28 16.48 -3.38
CA HIS A 293 -18.57 15.29 -4.18
C HIS A 293 -20.07 15.08 -4.36
N GLY A 294 -20.86 15.34 -3.32
CA GLY A 294 -22.33 15.34 -3.36
C GLY A 294 -22.96 16.53 -4.09
N GLY A 295 -22.17 17.40 -4.76
CA GLY A 295 -22.69 18.49 -5.58
C GLY A 295 -22.90 19.81 -4.84
N SER A 296 -22.68 19.89 -3.53
CA SER A 296 -22.98 21.10 -2.75
C SER A 296 -22.16 22.32 -3.17
N ALA A 297 -22.79 23.49 -3.24
CA ALA A 297 -22.13 24.76 -3.47
C ALA A 297 -21.43 25.26 -2.18
N PRO A 298 -20.38 26.10 -2.26
CA PRO A 298 -19.67 26.61 -1.07
C PRO A 298 -20.57 27.26 -0.01
N LYS A 299 -21.66 27.92 -0.43
CA LYS A 299 -22.66 28.50 0.48
C LYS A 299 -23.43 27.44 1.28
N GLN A 300 -23.74 26.30 0.67
CA GLN A 300 -24.43 25.19 1.34
C GLN A 300 -23.49 24.49 2.32
N ILE A 301 -22.22 24.31 1.92
CA ILE A 301 -21.16 23.77 2.79
C ILE A 301 -20.94 24.68 4.01
N ALA A 302 -20.87 26.00 3.77
CA ALA A 302 -20.72 27.00 4.82
C ALA A 302 -21.86 26.91 5.84
N ARG A 303 -23.11 26.83 5.36
CA ARG A 303 -24.29 26.63 6.21
C ARG A 303 -24.24 25.31 6.99
N ALA A 304 -23.82 24.22 6.34
CA ALA A 304 -23.78 22.90 6.96
C ALA A 304 -22.75 22.78 8.10
N PHE A 305 -21.65 23.53 8.02
CA PHE A 305 -20.59 23.53 9.03
C PHE A 305 -20.60 24.77 9.94
N GLU A 306 -21.60 25.64 9.81
CA GLU A 306 -21.67 26.93 10.53
C GLU A 306 -20.40 27.79 10.33
N LEU A 307 -19.85 27.76 9.12
CA LEU A 307 -18.67 28.51 8.72
C LEU A 307 -19.02 29.69 7.82
N SER A 308 -18.10 30.64 7.68
CA SER A 308 -18.20 31.63 6.60
C SER A 308 -17.89 30.98 5.25
N VAL A 309 -18.47 31.52 4.16
CA VAL A 309 -18.13 31.10 2.79
C VAL A 309 -16.64 31.31 2.49
N HIS A 310 -16.04 32.33 3.09
CA HIS A 310 -14.61 32.60 2.98
C HIS A 310 -13.78 31.43 3.54
N THR A 311 -14.12 30.95 4.74
CA THR A 311 -13.45 29.79 5.37
C THR A 311 -13.59 28.52 4.54
N VAL A 312 -14.77 28.27 3.95
CA VAL A 312 -14.96 27.14 3.03
C VAL A 312 -14.07 27.27 1.79
N ASN A 313 -14.00 28.47 1.21
CA ASN A 313 -13.12 28.72 0.06
C ASN A 313 -11.64 28.51 0.40
N ASP A 314 -11.21 28.82 1.63
CA ASP A 314 -9.83 28.56 2.05
C ASP A 314 -9.55 27.05 2.21
N HIS A 315 -10.50 26.28 2.72
CA HIS A 315 -10.41 24.82 2.69
C HIS A 315 -10.32 24.29 1.25
N LEU A 316 -11.14 24.80 0.33
CA LEU A 316 -11.08 24.40 -1.09
C LEU A 316 -9.74 24.72 -1.73
N LYS A 317 -9.20 25.93 -1.51
CA LYS A 317 -7.85 26.30 -1.97
C LYS A 317 -6.76 25.39 -1.40
N ALA A 318 -6.87 25.01 -0.13
CA ALA A 318 -5.93 24.09 0.50
C ALA A 318 -6.01 22.69 -0.13
N ILE A 319 -7.22 22.19 -0.40
CA ILE A 319 -7.44 20.93 -1.10
C ILE A 319 -6.81 20.99 -2.50
N PHE A 320 -7.14 22.00 -3.30
CA PHE A 320 -6.61 22.18 -4.66
C PHE A 320 -5.09 22.22 -4.71
N ARG A 321 -4.46 22.91 -3.74
CA ARG A 321 -3.00 22.94 -3.61
C ARG A 321 -2.43 21.57 -3.29
N LYS A 322 -3.06 20.80 -2.41
CA LYS A 322 -2.61 19.45 -2.03
C LYS A 322 -2.77 18.44 -3.16
N THR A 323 -3.84 18.55 -3.93
CA THR A 323 -4.17 17.64 -5.04
C THR A 323 -3.52 18.04 -6.36
N GLY A 324 -2.98 19.26 -6.45
CA GLY A 324 -2.38 19.79 -7.67
C GLY A 324 -3.40 20.09 -8.77
N THR A 325 -4.67 20.29 -8.39
CA THR A 325 -5.79 20.60 -9.30
C THR A 325 -6.06 22.10 -9.32
N SER A 326 -6.46 22.66 -10.46
CA SER A 326 -6.73 24.08 -10.66
C SER A 326 -8.09 24.54 -10.12
N GLY A 327 -9.01 23.61 -9.82
CA GLY A 327 -10.33 23.95 -9.30
C GLY A 327 -11.23 22.75 -9.07
N ARG A 328 -12.51 23.04 -8.82
CA ARG A 328 -13.54 22.03 -8.52
C ARG A 328 -13.68 21.01 -9.64
N ASP A 329 -13.81 21.46 -10.88
CA ASP A 329 -14.14 20.56 -11.98
C ASP A 329 -13.00 19.59 -12.28
N GLU A 330 -11.75 20.06 -12.21
CA GLU A 330 -10.58 19.20 -12.33
C GLU A 330 -10.47 18.21 -11.16
N LEU A 331 -10.72 18.65 -9.92
CA LEU A 331 -10.74 17.75 -8.76
C LEU A 331 -11.83 16.68 -8.88
N MET A 332 -13.02 17.08 -9.31
CA MET A 332 -14.14 16.15 -9.53
C MET A 332 -13.86 15.20 -10.68
N ALA A 333 -13.19 15.65 -11.74
CA ALA A 333 -12.72 14.78 -12.81
C ALA A 333 -11.72 13.75 -12.27
N VAL A 334 -10.74 14.13 -11.46
CA VAL A 334 -9.77 13.18 -10.88
C VAL A 334 -10.45 12.13 -9.98
N ILE A 335 -11.50 12.51 -9.25
CA ILE A 335 -12.18 11.60 -8.31
C ILE A 335 -13.21 10.71 -9.04
N ASN A 336 -13.85 11.21 -10.09
CA ASN A 336 -14.92 10.51 -10.79
C ASN A 336 -14.49 9.81 -12.08
N ALA A 337 -13.34 10.21 -12.65
CA ALA A 337 -12.77 9.57 -13.82
C ALA A 337 -12.26 8.20 -13.42
#